data_AF-S3HR58-F1
#
_entry.id   AF-S3HR58-F1
#
_cell.length_a   1.000
_cell.length_b   1.000
_cell.length_c   1.000
_cell.angle_alpha   90.00
_cell.angle_beta   90.00
_cell.angle_gamma   90.00
#
_symmetry.space_group_name_H-M   'P 1'
#
loop_
_entity.id
_entity.type
_entity.pdbx_description
1 polymer ?
#
loop_
_entity_poly.entity_id
_entity_poly.type
_entity_poly.pdbx_seq_one_letter_code
_entity_poly.pdbx_strand_id
1 'polypeptide(L)' 'MQTQTPYSPTIARDIASEMADHALERGEGLTFKDYKRLGFTEAQIQRHSDAAAAIFARRSLRRVA' A
#
# COMPACT_ATOMS: atom_id res chain seq x y z
N MET A 1 -10.62 -33.02 -23.39
CA MET A 1 -9.66 -31.90 -23.28
C MET A 1 -10.13 -30.98 -22.17
N GLN A 2 -9.68 -31.19 -20.93
CA GLN A 2 -9.98 -30.30 -19.80
C GLN A 2 -8.96 -29.16 -19.83
N THR A 3 -9.42 -27.93 -20.06
CA THR A 3 -8.59 -26.73 -19.96
C THR A 3 -8.28 -26.48 -18.48
N GLN A 4 -7.11 -26.93 -18.06
CA GLN A 4 -6.53 -26.62 -16.75
C GLN A 4 -6.06 -25.17 -16.80
N THR A 5 -6.89 -24.24 -16.31
CA THR A 5 -6.50 -22.84 -16.18
C THR A 5 -5.33 -22.77 -15.20
N PRO A 6 -4.13 -22.32 -15.61
CA PRO A 6 -3.04 -22.14 -14.66
C PRO A 6 -3.50 -21.10 -13.65
N TYR A 7 -3.55 -21.49 -12.37
CA TYR A 7 -3.70 -20.55 -11.25
C TYR A 7 -2.55 -19.56 -11.37
N SER A 8 -2.79 -18.41 -12.01
CA SER A 8 -1.91 -17.26 -11.83
C SER A 8 -2.10 -16.86 -10.38
N PRO A 9 -1.07 -16.95 -9.51
CA PRO A 9 -1.19 -16.35 -8.20
C PRO A 9 -1.35 -14.86 -8.48
N THR A 10 -2.58 -14.36 -8.41
CA THR A 10 -2.86 -12.94 -8.37
C THR A 10 -1.99 -12.44 -7.23
N ILE A 11 -0.86 -11.79 -7.53
CA ILE A 11 0.04 -11.27 -6.51
C ILE A 11 -0.86 -10.42 -5.64
N ALA A 12 -1.10 -10.88 -4.41
CA ALA A 12 -2.06 -10.25 -3.53
C ALA A 12 -1.55 -8.83 -3.32
N ARG A 13 -2.28 -7.87 -3.89
CA ARG A 13 -1.88 -6.47 -3.87
C ARG A 13 -1.77 -6.03 -2.42
N ASP A 14 -0.56 -5.74 -1.95
CA ASP A 14 -0.33 -5.29 -0.58
C ASP A 14 -0.57 -3.77 -0.51
N ILE A 15 -1.84 -3.43 -0.34
CA ILE A 15 -2.33 -2.06 -0.26
C ILE A 15 -1.59 -1.26 0.83
N ALA A 16 -1.24 -1.90 1.96
CA ALA A 16 -0.53 -1.20 3.04
C ALA A 16 0.90 -0.83 2.62
N SER A 17 1.60 -1.75 1.94
CA SER A 17 2.93 -1.47 1.39
C SER A 17 2.87 -0.36 0.33
N GLU A 18 1.90 -0.40 -0.59
CA GLU A 18 1.74 0.65 -1.61
C GLU A 18 1.41 2.02 -1.02
N MET A 19 0.53 2.08 -0.03
CA MET A 19 0.22 3.33 0.67
C MET A 19 1.48 3.89 1.34
N ALA A 20 2.27 3.04 2.00
CA ALA A 20 3.52 3.43 2.62
C ALA A 20 4.56 3.92 1.58
N ASP A 21 4.64 3.26 0.42
CA ASP A 21 5.54 3.67 -0.67
C ASP A 21 5.16 5.04 -1.22
N HIS A 22 3.88 5.30 -1.46
CA HIS A 22 3.44 6.63 -1.89
C HIS A 22 3.75 7.73 -0.85
N ALA A 23 3.64 7.43 0.44
CA ALA A 23 4.04 8.37 1.49
C ALA A 23 5.56 8.60 1.49
N LEU A 24 6.37 7.55 1.28
CA LEU A 24 7.83 7.64 1.18
C LEU A 24 8.31 8.40 -0.07
N GLU A 25 7.63 8.22 -1.20
CA GLU A 25 7.92 8.90 -2.46
C GLU A 25 7.71 10.41 -2.34
N ARG A 26 6.67 10.82 -1.60
CA ARG A 26 6.36 12.24 -1.36
C ARG A 26 7.14 12.85 -0.20
N GLY A 27 7.76 12.03 0.64
CA GLY A 27 8.53 12.47 1.80
C GLY A 27 7.68 12.96 2.98
N GLU A 28 6.37 12.70 2.95
CA GLU A 28 5.41 13.16 3.96
C GLU A 28 4.28 12.15 4.17
N GLY A 29 3.61 12.23 5.33
CA GLY A 29 2.45 11.41 5.62
C GLY A 29 1.25 11.83 4.78
N LEU A 30 0.76 10.95 3.90
CA LEU A 30 -0.39 11.24 3.06
C LEU A 30 -1.70 11.21 3.84
N THR A 31 -2.58 12.16 3.55
CA THR A 31 -3.90 12.21 4.18
C THR A 31 -4.89 11.29 3.48
N PHE A 32 -6.02 11.04 4.14
CA PHE A 32 -7.14 10.29 3.56
C PHE A 32 -7.58 10.85 2.19
N LYS A 33 -7.61 12.18 2.03
CA LYS A 33 -7.99 12.82 0.77
C LYS A 33 -6.96 12.54 -0.33
N ASP A 34 -5.68 12.49 0.00
CA ASP A 34 -4.63 12.24 -0.98
C ASP A 34 -4.66 10.80 -1.47
N TYR A 35 -4.90 9.83 -0.58
CA TYR A 35 -5.11 8.44 -0.98
C TYR A 35 -6.36 8.26 -1.85
N LYS A 36 -7.45 9.00 -1.58
CA LYS A 36 -8.60 8.99 -2.50
C LYS A 36 -8.25 9.52 -3.88
N ARG A 37 -7.41 10.56 -3.98
CA ARG A 37 -6.93 11.10 -5.28
C ARG A 37 -6.02 10.12 -6.01
N LEU A 38 -5.31 9.25 -5.28
CA LEU A 38 -4.53 8.14 -5.83
C LEU A 38 -5.38 6.93 -6.28
N GLY A 39 -6.69 6.96 -6.04
CA GLY A 39 -7.61 5.91 -6.45
C GLY A 39 -7.84 4.81 -5.39
N PHE A 40 -7.36 4.99 -4.16
CA PHE A 40 -7.73 4.09 -3.07
C PHE A 40 -9.17 4.34 -2.63
N THR A 41 -9.88 3.25 -2.37
CA THR A 41 -11.23 3.31 -1.79
C THR A 41 -11.15 3.64 -0.30
N GLU A 42 -12.22 4.22 0.24
CA GLU A 42 -12.29 4.56 1.67
C GLU A 42 -12.09 3.33 2.57
N ALA A 43 -12.68 2.19 2.21
CA ALA A 43 -12.53 0.94 2.94
C ALA A 43 -11.08 0.42 2.93
N GLN A 44 -10.36 0.60 1.83
CA GLN A 44 -8.94 0.24 1.74
C GLN A 44 -8.09 1.15 2.63
N ILE A 45 -8.29 2.46 2.53
CA ILE A 45 -7.55 3.43 3.34
C ILE A 45 -7.77 3.10 4.81
N GLN A 46 -9.03 3.00 5.26
CA GLN A 46 -9.35 2.76 6.65
C GLN A 46 -8.82 1.42 7.18
N ARG A 47 -8.85 0.36 6.36
CA ARG A 47 -8.35 -0.96 6.76
C ARG A 47 -6.83 -1.06 6.79
N HIS A 48 -6.14 -0.27 5.97
CA HIS A 48 -4.69 -0.40 5.75
C HIS A 48 -3.86 0.78 6.27
N SER A 49 -4.49 1.87 6.73
CA SER A 49 -3.81 3.08 7.25
C SER A 49 -2.82 2.77 8.36
N ASP A 50 -3.21 1.97 9.38
CA ASP A 50 -2.35 1.66 10.51
C ASP A 50 -1.12 0.83 10.10
N ALA A 51 -1.35 -0.18 9.24
CA ALA A 51 -0.29 -1.01 8.69
C ALA A 51 0.67 -0.19 7.81
N ALA A 52 0.13 0.68 6.96
CA ALA A 52 0.91 1.58 6.11
C ALA A 52 1.77 2.54 6.94
N ALA A 53 1.23 3.10 8.02
CA ALA A 53 1.98 3.97 8.93
C ALA A 53 3.15 3.24 9.62
N ALA A 54 2.93 1.99 10.05
CA ALA A 54 3.98 1.16 10.63
C ALA A 54 5.09 0.82 9.62
N ILE A 55 4.72 0.50 8.37
CA ILE A 55 5.66 0.23 7.28
C ILE A 55 6.45 1.50 6.93
N PHE A 56 5.76 2.64 6.78
CA PHE A 56 6.37 3.95 6.52
C PHE A 56 7.38 4.29 7.60
N ALA A 57 7.00 4.25 8.89
CA ALA A 57 7.91 4.55 10.00
C ALA A 57 9.15 3.64 9.99
N ARG A 58 8.95 2.32 9.80
CA ARG A 58 10.06 1.37 9.71
C ARG A 58 11.01 1.66 8.54
N ARG A 59 10.47 2.01 7.36
CA ARG A 59 11.26 2.30 6.16
C ARG A 59 11.95 3.67 6.23
N SER A 60 11.27 4.69 6.76
CA SER A 60 11.81 6.02 6.99
C SER A 60 13.01 6.00 7.93
N LEU A 61 12.96 5.21 9.02
CA LEU A 61 14.09 5.04 9.93
C LEU A 61 15.31 4.36 9.27
N ARG A 62 15.09 3.43 8.33
CA ARG A 62 16.18 2.74 7.60
C ARG A 62 16.86 3.60 6.55
N ARG A 63 16.20 4.63 6.01
CA ARG A 63 16.82 5.57 5.06
C ARG A 63 17.86 6.48 5.70
N VAL A 64 17.85 6.62 7.03
CA VAL A 64 18.74 7.53 7.79
C VAL A 64 20.00 6.81 8.29
N ALA A 65 20.13 5.50 8.07
CA ALA A 65 21.26 4.68 8.54
C ALA A 65 22.32 4.44 7.46
#